data_AF-A0A1C4BC15-F1
#
_entry.id   AF-A0A1C4BC15-F1
#
_cell.length_a   1.000
_cell.length_b   1.000
_cell.length_c   1.000
_cell.angle_alpha   90.00
_cell.angle_beta   90.00
_cell.angle_gamma   90.00
#
_symmetry.space_group_name_H-M   'P 1'
#
loop_
_entity.id
_entity.type
_entity.pdbx_description
1 polymer ?
#
loop_
_entity_poly.entity_id
_entity_poly.type
_entity_poly.pdbx_seq_one_letter_code
_entity_poly.pdbx_strand_id
1 'polypeptide(L)'
;MRWLMVSKNTLIGNDNKKRTSDKQFISIRNKPLNSALRVFLKLNMNKCVIMPVLNQKLPNVRGYKIMKTRRSDRLVDMTRYLLERPRTLVSLTHFSEEYESAKSSISEDLTILKRTFQERGIGLLETIPGAAGGARFTPYMTQDDAKEFVASLVNAIDDETRVLPGGYVYLSDILGQPWFLQRIGRLIATQYLREPIDAVMTAATKGVPVAQAVAAQLNVPFVIVRNDTKVTEGPTMSVNYVTGQSQRLEKLELSRRSLPMGSRVLIVDDFMKAGGTIRGMASLVKEFEGQVVGAAVVAEGRVAHRVIDDYTSLIHVDTNKDDGIIHVAAGNYADEIYANFEESLENKVK
;
A
#
# COMPACT_ATOMS: atom_id res chain seq x y z
N MET A 1 5.32 29.87 6.98
CA MET A 1 4.38 29.89 8.13
C MET A 1 4.18 28.47 8.62
N ARG A 2 4.77 28.11 9.76
CA ARG A 2 4.47 26.86 10.47
C ARG A 2 3.84 27.31 11.79
N TRP A 3 2.52 27.17 11.86
CA TRP A 3 1.76 27.41 13.08
C TRP A 3 1.88 26.15 13.93
N LEU A 4 2.54 26.23 15.09
CA LEU A 4 2.39 25.21 16.13
C LEU A 4 1.31 25.71 17.09
N MET A 5 0.15 25.06 17.03
CA MET A 5 -0.95 25.26 17.95
C MET A 5 -0.62 24.48 19.22
N VAL A 6 -0.35 25.16 20.34
CA VAL A 6 -0.23 24.51 21.65
C VAL A 6 -1.57 24.69 22.36
N SER A 7 -2.25 23.57 22.58
CA SER A 7 -3.43 23.45 23.43
C SER A 7 -3.08 23.88 24.86
N LYS A 8 -3.85 24.83 25.42
CA LYS A 8 -3.85 25.08 26.87
C LYS A 8 -5.13 24.52 27.44
N ASN A 9 -4.96 23.49 28.28
CA ASN A 9 -5.99 23.04 29.19
C ASN A 9 -6.41 24.17 30.13
N THR A 10 -7.72 24.19 30.33
CA THR A 10 -8.58 24.89 31.27
C THR A 10 -7.96 25.12 32.65
N LEU A 11 -7.93 26.38 33.08
CA LEU A 11 -8.05 26.77 34.49
C LEU A 11 -8.99 27.97 34.57
N ILE A 12 -9.96 27.85 35.47
CA ILE A 12 -11.08 28.74 35.74
C ILE A 12 -10.59 30.02 36.42
N GLY A 13 -11.12 31.18 36.01
CA GLY A 13 -10.96 32.46 36.72
C GLY A 13 -11.58 33.62 35.97
N ASN A 14 -12.62 34.24 36.57
CA ASN A 14 -13.34 35.44 36.14
C ASN A 14 -12.43 36.58 35.64
N ASP A 15 -12.78 37.21 34.52
CA ASP A 15 -13.44 38.53 34.54
C ASP A 15 -13.59 39.16 33.14
N ASN A 16 -14.67 39.91 33.01
CA ASN A 16 -15.11 40.71 31.87
C ASN A 16 -14.02 41.61 31.24
N LYS A 17 -13.88 41.60 29.91
CA LYS A 17 -13.97 42.82 29.06
C LYS A 17 -13.83 42.52 27.56
N LYS A 18 -14.79 43.06 26.81
CA LYS A 18 -14.77 43.31 25.36
C LYS A 18 -13.42 43.87 24.88
N ARG A 19 -12.90 43.39 23.74
CA ARG A 19 -12.35 44.28 22.70
C ARG A 19 -12.07 43.56 21.37
N THR A 20 -12.52 44.24 20.34
CA THR A 20 -12.42 44.08 18.89
C THR A 20 -11.01 43.79 18.39
N SER A 21 -10.91 42.92 17.38
CA SER A 21 -9.67 42.58 16.67
C SER A 21 -9.41 43.54 15.51
N ASP A 22 -8.44 44.44 15.66
CA ASP A 22 -7.77 45.09 14.52
C ASP A 22 -6.44 44.39 14.24
N LYS A 23 -6.31 43.84 13.03
CA LYS A 23 -5.07 43.27 12.50
C LYS A 23 -4.25 44.40 11.87
N GLN A 24 -3.08 44.71 12.43
CA GLN A 24 -2.07 45.51 11.73
C GLN A 24 -0.80 44.67 11.52
N PHE A 25 -0.42 44.52 10.24
CA PHE A 25 0.86 43.98 9.81
C PHE A 25 1.94 45.06 9.94
N ILE A 26 3.03 44.78 10.65
CA ILE A 26 4.23 45.60 10.65
C ILE A 26 5.41 44.75 10.17
N SER A 27 6.00 45.17 9.06
CA SER A 27 7.24 44.66 8.47
C SER A 27 8.43 45.25 9.22
N ILE A 28 9.36 44.41 9.69
CA ILE A 28 10.66 44.87 10.21
C ILE A 28 11.79 44.04 9.58
N ARG A 29 12.55 44.68 8.69
CA ARG A 29 13.88 44.27 8.24
C ARG A 29 14.93 44.65 9.30
N ASN A 30 15.91 43.77 9.48
CA ASN A 30 17.28 43.99 10.00
C ASN A 30 17.48 44.77 11.32
N LYS A 31 17.81 44.05 12.41
CA LYS A 31 18.91 44.34 13.38
C LYS A 31 19.07 43.20 14.43
N PRO A 32 20.22 43.07 15.13
CA PRO A 32 20.80 41.79 15.53
C PRO A 32 20.30 41.22 16.87
N LEU A 33 20.24 39.88 16.95
CA LEU A 33 20.01 39.12 18.18
C LEU A 33 21.18 39.33 19.14
N ASN A 34 20.95 39.95 20.31
CA ASN A 34 21.65 39.59 21.54
C ASN A 34 21.00 40.25 22.76
N SER A 35 20.36 39.43 23.60
CA SER A 35 20.27 39.56 25.08
C SER A 35 19.12 38.76 25.71
N ALA A 36 18.18 38.20 24.93
CA ALA A 36 17.08 37.39 25.49
C ALA A 36 17.36 35.87 25.58
N LEU A 37 18.37 35.35 24.87
CA LEU A 37 18.67 33.91 24.82
C LEU A 37 19.58 33.40 25.97
N ARG A 38 20.09 34.29 26.84
CA ARG A 38 21.04 33.91 27.91
C ARG A 38 20.40 33.69 29.29
N VAL A 39 19.10 33.94 29.44
CA VAL A 39 18.41 33.79 30.75
C VAL A 39 17.60 32.48 30.85
N PHE A 40 17.24 31.84 29.72
CA PHE A 40 16.43 30.61 29.76
C PHE A 40 17.25 29.30 29.93
N LEU A 41 18.58 29.38 29.86
CA LEU A 41 19.46 28.19 29.85
C LEU A 41 20.17 27.93 31.19
N LYS A 42 19.71 28.52 32.30
CA LYS A 42 20.42 28.44 33.59
C LYS A 42 19.62 27.98 34.81
N LEU A 43 18.41 27.45 34.64
CA LEU A 43 17.63 26.87 35.75
C LEU A 43 16.99 25.55 35.33
N ASN A 44 17.20 24.51 36.15
CA ASN A 44 16.69 23.13 36.07
C ASN A 44 17.46 22.08 35.26
N MET A 45 18.78 22.05 35.45
CA MET A 45 19.60 20.85 35.26
C MET A 45 20.14 20.37 36.61
N ASN A 46 19.27 19.85 37.49
CA ASN A 46 19.68 19.06 38.66
C ASN A 46 18.48 18.29 39.24
N LYS A 47 18.35 17.02 38.80
CA LYS A 47 17.49 15.90 39.25
C LYS A 47 16.78 15.22 38.07
N CYS A 48 17.57 14.65 37.17
CA CYS A 48 17.12 13.54 36.37
C CYS A 48 18.17 12.44 36.57
N VAL A 49 17.84 11.44 37.39
CA VAL A 49 18.64 10.22 37.54
C VAL A 49 18.43 9.43 36.25
N ILE A 50 19.24 9.75 35.23
CA ILE A 50 19.37 8.95 34.03
C ILE A 50 20.38 7.85 34.39
N MET A 51 19.90 6.61 34.54
CA MET A 51 20.78 5.45 34.58
C MET A 51 21.69 5.49 33.34
N PRO A 52 23.03 5.38 33.46
CA PRO A 52 23.89 5.37 32.31
C PRO A 52 23.84 3.98 31.67
N VAL A 53 22.84 3.73 30.81
CA VAL A 53 22.96 2.72 29.75
C VAL A 53 23.66 3.39 28.57
N LEU A 54 24.92 3.77 28.77
CA LEU A 54 25.72 4.43 27.74
C LEU A 54 27.18 4.02 27.90
N ASN A 55 27.41 2.71 27.85
CA ASN A 55 28.70 2.18 27.43
C ASN A 55 28.64 0.74 26.88
N GLN A 56 27.56 0.37 26.18
CA GLN A 56 27.70 -0.65 25.14
C GLN A 56 28.05 0.10 23.86
N LYS A 57 29.33 0.03 23.49
CA LYS A 57 29.74 0.31 22.11
C LYS A 57 28.84 -0.53 21.21
N LEU A 58 27.92 0.12 20.47
CA LEU A 58 27.30 -0.52 19.32
C LEU A 58 28.46 -1.04 18.45
N PRO A 59 28.51 -2.33 18.13
CA PRO A 59 29.61 -2.88 17.36
C PRO A 59 29.72 -2.10 16.05
N ASN A 60 30.94 -1.65 15.76
CA ASN A 60 31.29 -0.92 14.54
C ASN A 60 31.00 -1.86 13.35
N VAL A 61 29.90 -1.63 12.62
CA VAL A 61 29.32 -2.55 11.62
C VAL A 61 30.18 -2.67 10.33
N ARG A 62 31.43 -2.21 10.34
CA ARG A 62 32.33 -2.19 9.16
C ARG A 62 33.55 -3.09 9.28
N GLY A 63 33.60 -4.00 10.25
CA GLY A 63 34.83 -4.75 10.57
C GLY A 63 34.65 -6.21 10.96
N TYR A 64 33.57 -6.88 10.57
CA TYR A 64 33.52 -8.34 10.70
C TYR A 64 34.15 -8.98 9.47
N LYS A 65 35.30 -9.63 9.66
CA LYS A 65 35.78 -10.66 8.75
C LYS A 65 34.63 -11.67 8.62
N ILE A 66 34.03 -11.79 7.43
CA ILE A 66 32.92 -12.72 7.20
C ILE A 66 33.48 -14.10 7.52
N MET A 67 33.13 -14.63 8.70
CA MET A 67 33.33 -16.04 8.96
C MET A 67 32.49 -16.79 7.94
N LYS A 68 33.04 -17.85 7.34
CA LYS A 68 32.31 -18.73 6.42
C LYS A 68 30.87 -18.92 6.93
N THR A 69 29.92 -18.36 6.18
CA THR A 69 28.54 -18.20 6.65
C THR A 69 27.94 -19.58 6.92
N ARG A 70 27.46 -19.79 8.16
CA ARG A 70 26.79 -21.06 8.48
C ARG A 70 25.52 -21.18 7.65
N ARG A 71 25.11 -22.41 7.36
CA ARG A 71 23.86 -22.67 6.61
C ARG A 71 22.65 -21.99 7.27
N SER A 72 22.58 -22.01 8.62
CA SER A 72 21.54 -21.34 9.39
C SER A 72 21.46 -19.84 9.09
N ASP A 73 22.62 -19.17 9.11
CA ASP A 73 22.71 -17.72 8.97
C ASP A 73 22.36 -17.31 7.53
N ARG A 74 22.85 -18.11 6.57
CA ARG A 74 22.53 -17.94 5.16
C ARG A 74 21.04 -18.13 4.88
N LEU A 75 20.38 -19.14 5.44
CA LEU A 75 18.94 -19.36 5.26
C LEU A 75 18.12 -18.18 5.78
N VAL A 76 18.48 -17.63 6.94
CA VAL A 76 17.82 -16.44 7.51
C VAL A 76 18.00 -15.24 6.59
N ASP A 77 19.23 -14.98 6.13
CA ASP A 77 19.52 -13.83 5.27
C ASP A 77 18.86 -13.95 3.89
N MET A 78 18.92 -15.13 3.26
CA MET A 78 18.24 -15.41 1.98
C MET A 78 16.73 -15.23 2.09
N THR A 79 16.14 -15.68 3.20
CA THR A 79 14.71 -15.48 3.47
C THR A 79 14.38 -13.99 3.49
N ARG A 80 15.11 -13.18 4.26
CA ARG A 80 14.93 -11.72 4.28
C ARG A 80 15.09 -11.13 2.87
N TYR A 81 16.18 -11.49 2.19
CA TYR A 81 16.54 -10.92 0.89
C TYR A 81 15.44 -11.12 -0.15
N LEU A 82 14.87 -12.32 -0.22
CA LEU A 82 13.79 -12.69 -1.15
C LEU A 82 12.46 -12.01 -0.78
N LEU A 83 12.12 -11.95 0.51
CA LEU A 83 10.88 -11.32 0.98
C LEU A 83 10.85 -9.80 0.72
N GLU A 84 12.01 -9.14 0.83
CA GLU A 84 12.15 -7.70 0.54
C GLU A 84 12.16 -7.37 -0.95
N ARG A 85 12.32 -8.38 -1.82
CA ARG A 85 12.44 -8.23 -3.28
C ARG A 85 11.49 -9.20 -4.01
N PRO A 86 10.17 -9.08 -3.79
CA PRO A 86 9.21 -9.92 -4.48
C PRO A 86 9.35 -9.75 -5.99
N ARG A 87 9.05 -10.81 -6.73
CA ARG A 87 9.07 -10.92 -8.20
C ARG A 87 10.37 -10.52 -8.87
N THR A 88 11.46 -10.38 -8.12
CA THR A 88 12.79 -10.08 -8.66
C THR A 88 13.55 -11.37 -8.92
N LEU A 89 14.14 -11.52 -10.11
CA LEU A 89 15.04 -12.62 -10.41
C LEU A 89 16.42 -12.36 -9.79
N VAL A 90 16.82 -13.19 -8.84
CA VAL A 90 18.12 -13.10 -8.17
C VAL A 90 19.00 -14.26 -8.64
N SER A 91 20.16 -13.95 -9.21
CA SER A 91 21.04 -15.00 -9.77
C SER A 91 21.64 -15.87 -8.66
N LEU A 92 21.87 -17.15 -8.96
CA LEU A 92 22.57 -18.04 -8.01
C LEU A 92 24.01 -17.58 -7.76
N THR A 93 24.62 -16.91 -8.75
CA THR A 93 25.96 -16.32 -8.62
C THR A 93 25.97 -15.24 -7.55
N HIS A 94 24.94 -14.39 -7.48
CA HIS A 94 24.84 -13.36 -6.44
C HIS A 94 24.91 -13.96 -5.03
N PHE A 95 24.09 -14.98 -4.73
CA PHE A 95 24.13 -15.64 -3.42
C PHE A 95 25.41 -16.45 -3.19
N SER A 96 25.98 -17.03 -4.25
CA SER A 96 27.23 -17.79 -4.16
C SER A 96 28.41 -16.90 -3.75
N GLU A 97 28.48 -15.69 -4.31
CA GLU A 97 29.50 -14.68 -4.00
C GLU A 97 29.24 -14.07 -2.62
N GLU A 98 28.01 -13.64 -2.33
CA GLU A 98 27.64 -12.99 -1.06
C GLU A 98 27.95 -13.87 0.16
N TYR A 99 27.72 -15.19 0.05
CA TYR A 99 27.91 -16.13 1.16
C TYR A 99 29.17 -16.99 1.02
N GLU A 100 30.06 -16.70 0.06
CA GLU A 100 31.27 -17.46 -0.23
C GLU A 100 31.03 -18.99 -0.27
N SER A 101 29.94 -19.39 -0.92
CA SER A 101 29.41 -20.77 -0.89
C SER A 101 29.18 -21.30 -2.31
N ALA A 102 29.39 -22.60 -2.52
CA ALA A 102 29.18 -23.22 -3.83
C ALA A 102 27.72 -23.09 -4.30
N LYS A 103 27.51 -22.93 -5.62
CA LYS A 103 26.15 -22.86 -6.22
C LYS A 103 25.27 -24.08 -5.89
N SER A 104 25.87 -25.26 -5.72
CA SER A 104 25.17 -26.47 -5.28
C SER A 104 24.58 -26.29 -3.88
N SER A 105 25.36 -25.76 -2.93
CA SER A 105 24.89 -25.46 -1.56
C SER A 105 23.78 -24.41 -1.54
N ILE A 106 23.89 -23.36 -2.36
CA ILE A 106 22.82 -22.36 -2.52
C ILE A 106 21.55 -23.00 -3.06
N SER A 107 21.68 -23.93 -4.03
CA SER A 107 20.52 -24.62 -4.62
C SER A 107 19.80 -25.52 -3.61
N GLU A 108 20.54 -26.20 -2.73
CA GLU A 108 19.94 -26.95 -1.63
C GLU A 108 19.18 -26.03 -0.66
N ASP A 109 19.73 -24.86 -0.34
CA ASP A 109 19.07 -23.89 0.54
C ASP A 109 17.81 -23.31 -0.09
N LEU A 110 17.86 -22.97 -1.38
CA LEU A 110 16.67 -22.57 -2.15
C LEU A 110 15.61 -23.67 -2.16
N THR A 111 16.01 -24.95 -2.18
CA THR A 111 15.05 -26.06 -2.10
C THR A 111 14.36 -26.11 -0.74
N ILE A 112 15.10 -25.87 0.36
CA ILE A 112 14.52 -25.75 1.71
C ILE A 112 13.56 -24.57 1.78
N LEU A 113 13.97 -23.40 1.28
CA LEU A 113 13.14 -22.20 1.27
C LEU A 113 11.88 -22.41 0.44
N LYS A 114 11.99 -23.00 -0.75
CA LYS A 114 10.86 -23.29 -1.63
C LYS A 114 9.82 -24.14 -0.93
N ARG A 115 10.24 -25.27 -0.36
CA ARG A 115 9.35 -26.16 0.40
C ARG A 115 8.71 -25.42 1.56
N THR A 116 9.51 -24.70 2.35
CA THR A 116 9.03 -23.99 3.55
C THR A 116 8.02 -22.90 3.18
N PHE A 117 8.29 -22.13 2.12
CA PHE A 117 7.39 -21.07 1.68
C PHE A 117 6.06 -21.62 1.17
N GLN A 118 6.09 -22.74 0.43
CA GLN A 118 4.88 -23.39 -0.07
C GLN A 118 4.05 -24.00 1.07
N GLU A 119 4.67 -24.79 1.95
CA GLU A 119 4.01 -25.44 3.10
C GLU A 119 3.41 -24.45 4.09
N ARG A 120 3.99 -23.25 4.22
CA ARG A 120 3.52 -22.19 5.12
C ARG A 120 2.61 -21.17 4.43
N GLY A 121 2.29 -21.34 3.14
CA GLY A 121 1.51 -20.36 2.39
C GLY A 121 2.19 -18.98 2.23
N ILE A 122 3.51 -18.92 2.38
CA ILE A 122 4.29 -17.67 2.32
C ILE A 122 4.41 -17.16 0.88
N GLY A 123 4.54 -18.05 -0.09
CA GLY A 123 4.68 -17.68 -1.49
C GLY A 123 5.33 -18.77 -2.32
N LEU A 124 5.43 -18.51 -3.62
CA LEU A 124 6.05 -19.39 -4.60
C LEU A 124 7.52 -19.00 -4.77
N LEU A 125 8.44 -19.95 -4.60
CA LEU A 125 9.84 -19.78 -4.96
C LEU A 125 10.16 -20.59 -6.21
N GLU A 126 10.39 -19.90 -7.32
CA GLU A 126 10.73 -20.51 -8.60
C GLU A 126 12.24 -20.45 -8.84
N THR A 127 12.79 -21.51 -9.40
CA THR A 127 14.18 -21.54 -9.87
C THR A 127 14.20 -21.63 -11.40
N ILE A 128 14.86 -20.67 -12.03
CA ILE A 128 15.05 -20.62 -13.48
C ILE A 128 16.43 -21.22 -13.78
N PRO A 129 16.53 -22.28 -14.59
CA PRO A 129 17.80 -22.90 -14.93
C PRO A 129 18.63 -22.04 -15.90
N GLY A 130 19.94 -22.31 -15.99
CA GLY A 130 20.87 -21.67 -16.93
C GLY A 130 21.80 -20.63 -16.30
N ALA A 131 22.78 -20.14 -17.09
CA ALA A 131 23.83 -19.23 -16.62
C ALA A 131 23.29 -17.85 -16.19
N ALA A 132 22.23 -17.37 -16.85
CA ALA A 132 21.47 -16.18 -16.48
C ALA A 132 20.25 -16.50 -15.59
N GLY A 133 20.13 -17.75 -15.14
CA GLY A 133 19.07 -18.23 -14.27
C GLY A 133 19.22 -17.73 -12.83
N GLY A 134 18.27 -18.08 -11.99
CA GLY A 134 18.15 -17.52 -10.65
C GLY A 134 17.00 -18.09 -9.85
N ALA A 135 16.75 -17.49 -8.70
CA ALA A 135 15.57 -17.70 -7.89
C ALA A 135 14.67 -16.47 -7.94
N ARG A 136 13.35 -16.66 -8.00
CA ARG A 136 12.35 -15.60 -7.94
C ARG A 136 11.28 -15.98 -6.94
N PHE A 137 11.06 -15.10 -5.95
CA PHE A 137 10.01 -15.26 -4.96
C PHE A 137 8.77 -14.47 -5.37
N THR A 138 7.60 -15.08 -5.35
CA THR A 138 6.31 -14.43 -5.63
C THR A 138 5.36 -14.65 -4.44
N PRO A 139 4.96 -13.59 -3.72
CA PRO A 139 4.06 -13.73 -2.58
C PRO A 139 2.64 -14.11 -3.03
N TYR A 140 1.98 -14.96 -2.26
CA TYR A 140 0.55 -15.28 -2.41
C TYR A 140 -0.12 -15.46 -1.05
N MET A 141 -1.44 -15.48 -0.99
CA MET A 141 -2.24 -15.81 0.18
C MET A 141 -3.04 -17.09 -0.11
N THR A 142 -3.02 -18.07 0.78
CA THR A 142 -3.85 -19.27 0.66
C THR A 142 -5.32 -18.92 0.83
N GLN A 143 -6.22 -19.78 0.35
CA GLN A 143 -7.66 -19.52 0.48
C GLN A 143 -8.11 -19.45 1.94
N ASP A 144 -7.54 -20.28 2.82
CA ASP A 144 -7.88 -20.28 4.25
C ASP A 144 -7.40 -19.01 4.95
N ASP A 145 -6.15 -18.58 4.72
CA ASP A 145 -5.64 -17.30 5.22
C ASP A 145 -6.48 -16.12 4.72
N ALA A 146 -6.93 -16.18 3.47
CA ALA A 146 -7.78 -15.14 2.88
C ALA A 146 -9.17 -15.11 3.52
N LYS A 147 -9.78 -16.27 3.79
CA LYS A 147 -11.06 -16.36 4.51
C LYS A 147 -10.95 -15.78 5.91
N GLU A 148 -9.93 -16.15 6.67
CA GLU A 148 -9.68 -15.59 8.00
C GLU A 148 -9.44 -14.09 7.96
N PHE A 149 -8.63 -13.63 7.01
CA PHE A 149 -8.35 -12.20 6.85
C PHE A 149 -9.60 -11.41 6.46
N VAL A 150 -10.36 -11.87 5.46
CA VAL A 150 -11.58 -11.18 5.03
C VAL A 150 -12.62 -11.18 6.15
N ALA A 151 -12.76 -12.26 6.93
CA ALA A 151 -13.61 -12.25 8.12
C ALA A 151 -13.19 -11.19 9.15
N SER A 152 -11.87 -11.00 9.36
CA SER A 152 -11.37 -9.92 10.23
C SER A 152 -11.68 -8.53 9.67
N LEU A 153 -11.65 -8.36 8.34
CA LEU A 153 -11.98 -7.11 7.66
C LEU A 153 -13.48 -6.82 7.73
N VAL A 154 -14.33 -7.82 7.54
CA VAL A 154 -15.79 -7.75 7.74
C VAL A 154 -16.09 -7.28 9.16
N ASN A 155 -15.55 -7.96 10.18
CA ASN A 155 -15.77 -7.61 11.58
C ASN A 155 -15.27 -6.20 11.94
N ALA A 156 -14.21 -5.71 11.29
CA ALA A 156 -13.70 -4.36 11.53
C ALA A 156 -14.61 -3.27 10.93
N ILE A 157 -15.39 -3.61 9.90
CA ILE A 157 -16.22 -2.67 9.12
C ILE A 157 -17.70 -2.76 9.52
N ASP A 158 -18.12 -3.87 10.10
CA ASP A 158 -19.48 -4.12 10.59
C ASP A 158 -19.79 -3.32 11.86
N ASP A 159 -19.86 -2.00 11.69
CA ASP A 159 -20.13 -1.01 12.73
C ASP A 159 -21.02 0.10 12.12
N GLU A 160 -22.23 0.25 12.66
CA GLU A 160 -23.23 1.23 12.20
C GLU A 160 -22.70 2.67 12.24
N THR A 161 -21.74 2.99 13.13
CA THR A 161 -21.13 4.33 13.22
C THR A 161 -20.30 4.68 11.98
N ARG A 162 -19.99 3.70 11.12
CA ARG A 162 -19.25 3.89 9.87
C ARG A 162 -20.15 4.26 8.70
N VAL A 163 -21.48 4.19 8.83
CA VAL A 163 -22.40 4.53 7.75
C VAL A 163 -22.40 6.03 7.50
N LEU A 164 -22.19 6.41 6.24
CA LEU A 164 -22.16 7.78 5.78
C LEU A 164 -23.34 8.08 4.84
N PRO A 165 -23.78 9.35 4.73
CA PRO A 165 -24.87 9.74 3.84
C PRO A 165 -24.66 9.27 2.41
N GLY A 166 -25.70 8.72 1.79
CA GLY A 166 -25.65 8.20 0.41
C GLY A 166 -25.23 6.74 0.29
N GLY A 167 -25.16 6.00 1.41
CA GLY A 167 -24.82 4.57 1.44
C GLY A 167 -23.33 4.32 1.23
N TYR A 168 -22.50 5.15 1.87
CA TYR A 168 -21.05 4.98 1.88
C TYR A 168 -20.61 4.49 3.25
N VAL A 169 -19.39 3.97 3.32
CA VAL A 169 -18.79 3.50 4.57
C VAL A 169 -17.49 4.23 4.84
N TYR A 170 -17.26 4.56 6.10
CA TYR A 170 -16.00 5.10 6.57
C TYR A 170 -14.93 4.01 6.69
N LEU A 171 -13.98 4.01 5.73
CA LEU A 171 -12.87 3.04 5.65
C LEU A 171 -11.50 3.64 6.00
N SER A 172 -11.40 4.95 6.24
CA SER A 172 -10.11 5.65 6.26
C SER A 172 -9.20 5.28 7.43
N ASP A 173 -9.76 4.91 8.58
CA ASP A 173 -9.01 4.39 9.73
C ASP A 173 -8.43 3.00 9.44
N ILE A 174 -9.21 2.13 8.80
CA ILE A 174 -8.79 0.77 8.43
C ILE A 174 -7.73 0.80 7.33
N LEU A 175 -7.96 1.59 6.28
CA LEU A 175 -6.99 1.81 5.20
C LEU A 175 -5.79 2.65 5.64
N GLY A 176 -5.81 3.21 6.84
CA GLY A 176 -4.66 3.83 7.48
C GLY A 176 -3.76 2.84 8.23
N GLN A 177 -4.21 1.59 8.43
CA GLN A 177 -3.46 0.59 9.19
C GLN A 177 -2.55 -0.26 8.28
N PRO A 178 -1.23 -0.26 8.50
CA PRO A 178 -0.30 -1.03 7.68
C PRO A 178 -0.59 -2.53 7.64
N TRP A 179 -1.12 -3.11 8.73
CA TRP A 179 -1.44 -4.53 8.80
C TRP A 179 -2.54 -4.90 7.80
N PHE A 180 -3.64 -4.13 7.75
CA PHE A 180 -4.70 -4.34 6.77
C PHE A 180 -4.19 -4.10 5.34
N LEU A 181 -3.48 -3.00 5.10
CA LEU A 181 -2.95 -2.68 3.78
C LEU A 181 -2.05 -3.79 3.22
N GLN A 182 -1.11 -4.30 4.02
CA GLN A 182 -0.21 -5.38 3.59
C GLN A 182 -0.98 -6.65 3.22
N ARG A 183 -2.03 -6.99 3.99
CA ARG A 183 -2.88 -8.16 3.71
C ARG A 183 -3.78 -7.96 2.50
N ILE A 184 -4.41 -6.80 2.35
CA ILE A 184 -5.18 -6.41 1.16
C ILE A 184 -4.30 -6.50 -0.09
N GLY A 185 -3.12 -5.87 -0.04
CA GLY A 185 -2.17 -5.85 -1.14
C GLY A 185 -1.78 -7.27 -1.58
N ARG A 186 -1.50 -8.14 -0.60
CA ARG A 186 -1.12 -9.53 -0.86
C ARG A 186 -2.28 -10.37 -1.39
N LEU A 187 -3.49 -10.19 -0.87
CA LEU A 187 -4.67 -10.89 -1.36
C LEU A 187 -4.96 -10.51 -2.82
N ILE A 188 -5.02 -9.22 -3.13
CA ILE A 188 -5.23 -8.75 -4.51
C ILE A 188 -4.10 -9.23 -5.44
N ALA A 189 -2.83 -9.13 -5.02
CA ALA A 189 -1.70 -9.59 -5.82
C ALA A 189 -1.68 -11.10 -6.08
N THR A 190 -2.38 -11.90 -5.24
CA THR A 190 -2.49 -13.35 -5.40
C THR A 190 -3.23 -13.73 -6.69
N GLN A 191 -4.27 -12.98 -7.06
CA GLN A 191 -5.00 -13.20 -8.32
C GLN A 191 -4.10 -13.11 -9.55
N TYR A 192 -3.08 -12.25 -9.48
CA TYR A 192 -2.19 -11.94 -10.58
C TYR A 192 -0.83 -12.63 -10.43
N LEU A 193 -0.80 -13.85 -9.88
CA LEU A 193 0.43 -14.56 -9.53
C LEU A 193 1.42 -14.66 -10.70
N ARG A 194 0.90 -15.00 -11.88
CA ARG A 194 1.66 -15.18 -13.12
C ARG A 194 1.36 -14.14 -14.20
N GLU A 195 0.42 -13.24 -13.94
CA GLU A 195 0.05 -12.20 -14.89
C GLU A 195 1.11 -11.08 -14.92
N PRO A 196 1.62 -10.71 -16.10
CA PRO A 196 2.49 -9.54 -16.22
C PRO A 196 1.66 -8.28 -15.98
N ILE A 197 2.16 -7.42 -15.10
CA ILE A 197 1.60 -6.09 -14.78
C ILE A 197 2.78 -5.13 -14.81
N ASP A 198 2.59 -3.97 -15.43
CA ASP A 198 3.62 -2.93 -15.52
C ASP A 198 3.37 -1.79 -14.52
N ALA A 199 2.11 -1.55 -14.15
CA ALA A 199 1.73 -0.55 -13.17
C ALA A 199 0.41 -0.87 -12.46
N VAL A 200 0.28 -0.38 -11.23
CA VAL A 200 -1.00 -0.33 -10.50
C VAL A 200 -1.57 1.09 -10.59
N MET A 201 -2.83 1.25 -10.99
CA MET A 201 -3.49 2.56 -11.14
C MET A 201 -4.62 2.72 -10.13
N THR A 202 -4.72 3.91 -9.52
CA THR A 202 -5.85 4.29 -8.65
C THR A 202 -6.20 5.76 -8.84
N ALA A 203 -7.43 6.13 -8.49
CA ALA A 203 -7.83 7.53 -8.36
C ALA A 203 -7.42 8.08 -6.98
N ALA A 204 -7.03 9.36 -6.94
CA ALA A 204 -6.79 10.05 -5.68
C ALA A 204 -8.10 10.21 -4.89
N THR A 205 -8.12 10.09 -3.56
CA THR A 205 -6.97 9.95 -2.65
C THR A 205 -7.00 8.65 -1.84
N LYS A 206 -8.20 8.13 -1.54
CA LYS A 206 -8.38 7.02 -0.57
C LYS A 206 -7.87 5.68 -1.08
N GLY A 207 -7.90 5.42 -2.40
CA GLY A 207 -7.30 4.22 -3.00
C GLY A 207 -5.77 4.21 -3.05
N VAL A 208 -5.08 5.34 -2.80
CA VAL A 208 -3.61 5.44 -2.89
C VAL A 208 -2.85 4.46 -1.99
N PRO A 209 -3.19 4.32 -0.69
CA PRO A 209 -2.53 3.33 0.16
C PRO A 209 -2.77 1.89 -0.30
N VAL A 210 -3.94 1.58 -0.86
CA VAL A 210 -4.27 0.26 -1.42
C VAL A 210 -3.39 -0.01 -2.65
N ALA A 211 -3.31 0.94 -3.58
CA ALA A 211 -2.45 0.84 -4.75
C ALA A 211 -0.99 0.65 -4.40
N GLN A 212 -0.48 1.40 -3.41
CA GLN A 212 0.89 1.23 -2.93
C GLN A 212 1.12 -0.18 -2.37
N ALA A 213 0.19 -0.70 -1.57
CA ALA A 213 0.32 -2.02 -0.97
C ALA A 213 0.27 -3.14 -2.01
N VAL A 214 -0.62 -3.06 -3.00
CA VAL A 214 -0.69 -4.02 -4.12
C VAL A 214 0.59 -3.95 -4.97
N ALA A 215 1.02 -2.73 -5.33
CA ALA A 215 2.21 -2.50 -6.14
C ALA A 215 3.49 -3.01 -5.48
N ALA A 216 3.59 -2.91 -4.14
CA ALA A 216 4.71 -3.47 -3.38
C ALA A 216 4.80 -5.00 -3.49
N GLN A 217 3.66 -5.70 -3.49
CA GLN A 217 3.62 -7.17 -3.64
C GLN A 217 3.89 -7.63 -5.08
N LEU A 218 3.48 -6.81 -6.05
CA LEU A 218 3.72 -7.02 -7.48
C LEU A 218 5.10 -6.52 -7.94
N ASN A 219 5.81 -5.76 -7.11
CA ASN A 219 7.08 -5.11 -7.43
C ASN A 219 7.05 -4.26 -8.72
N VAL A 220 6.01 -3.44 -8.84
CA VAL A 220 5.78 -2.53 -9.97
C VAL A 220 5.53 -1.11 -9.46
N PRO A 221 5.69 -0.05 -10.29
CA PRO A 221 5.25 1.29 -9.91
C PRO A 221 3.73 1.34 -9.73
N PHE A 222 3.26 2.33 -8.96
CA PHE A 222 1.85 2.71 -8.95
C PHE A 222 1.69 4.16 -9.44
N VAL A 223 0.56 4.41 -10.10
CA VAL A 223 0.21 5.70 -10.69
C VAL A 223 -1.09 6.22 -10.08
N ILE A 224 -1.13 7.53 -9.84
CA ILE A 224 -2.26 8.19 -9.19
C ILE A 224 -2.93 9.09 -10.22
N VAL A 225 -4.17 8.75 -10.56
CA VAL A 225 -5.02 9.56 -11.43
C VAL A 225 -5.72 10.62 -10.60
N ARG A 226 -5.86 11.83 -11.14
CA ARG A 226 -6.42 12.98 -10.42
C ARG A 226 -7.61 13.57 -11.15
N ASN A 227 -8.39 14.38 -10.43
CA ASN A 227 -9.51 15.14 -10.99
C ASN A 227 -9.19 16.64 -11.16
N ASP A 228 -7.99 17.08 -10.80
CA ASP A 228 -7.53 18.46 -10.87
C ASP A 228 -6.24 18.60 -11.69
N THR A 229 -6.19 19.65 -12.53
CA THR A 229 -4.99 20.02 -13.30
C THR A 229 -3.91 20.61 -12.41
N LYS A 230 -2.74 19.95 -12.36
CA LYS A 230 -1.53 20.55 -11.78
C LYS A 230 -0.50 20.89 -12.84
N VAL A 231 -0.19 22.18 -12.95
CA VAL A 231 0.82 22.73 -13.88
C VAL A 231 2.19 22.06 -13.72
N THR A 232 2.49 21.54 -12.53
CA THR A 232 3.75 20.86 -12.21
C THR A 232 3.94 19.51 -12.90
N GLU A 233 2.92 18.94 -13.54
CA GLU A 233 2.97 17.58 -14.11
C GLU A 233 3.20 17.52 -15.63
N GLY A 234 3.30 18.69 -16.29
CA GLY A 234 3.55 18.77 -17.73
C GLY A 234 2.34 18.36 -18.57
N PRO A 235 2.55 17.83 -19.80
CA PRO A 235 1.46 17.41 -20.66
C PRO A 235 0.66 16.24 -20.05
N THR A 236 -0.66 16.40 -19.99
CA THR A 236 -1.58 15.40 -19.42
C THR A 236 -2.48 14.80 -20.50
N MET A 237 -2.94 13.58 -20.24
CA MET A 237 -4.09 12.97 -20.93
C MET A 237 -5.27 12.99 -19.97
N SER A 238 -6.46 13.20 -20.52
CA SER A 238 -7.66 13.30 -19.70
C SER A 238 -8.87 12.68 -20.35
N VAL A 239 -9.71 12.09 -19.51
CA VAL A 239 -10.98 11.51 -19.91
C VAL A 239 -12.08 12.04 -19.00
N ASN A 240 -13.28 12.18 -19.56
CA ASN A 240 -14.46 12.53 -18.78
C ASN A 240 -15.26 11.26 -18.47
N TYR A 241 -15.80 11.16 -17.27
CA TYR A 241 -16.60 10.03 -16.82
C TYR A 241 -17.76 10.52 -15.94
N VAL A 242 -18.77 9.67 -15.77
CA VAL A 242 -19.93 10.00 -14.93
C VAL A 242 -19.73 9.36 -13.57
N THR A 243 -19.80 10.15 -12.50
CA THR A 243 -19.74 9.58 -11.14
C THR A 243 -21.07 9.02 -10.71
N GLY A 244 -21.01 7.87 -10.02
CA GLY A 244 -22.20 7.26 -9.42
C GLY A 244 -22.83 8.10 -8.31
N GLN A 245 -22.12 9.11 -7.78
CA GLN A 245 -22.59 9.92 -6.65
C GLN A 245 -23.58 11.00 -7.07
N SER A 246 -23.31 11.66 -8.19
CA SER A 246 -23.98 12.92 -8.56
C SER A 246 -24.55 12.94 -9.97
N GLN A 247 -24.33 11.87 -10.74
CA GLN A 247 -24.52 11.85 -12.20
C GLN A 247 -23.85 13.05 -12.91
N ARG A 248 -22.84 13.65 -12.27
CA ARG A 248 -22.07 14.73 -12.85
C ARG A 248 -20.93 14.15 -13.66
N LEU A 249 -20.60 14.88 -14.72
CA LEU A 249 -19.39 14.68 -15.48
C LEU A 249 -18.20 15.12 -14.61
N GLU A 250 -17.31 14.19 -14.32
CA GLU A 250 -16.01 14.47 -13.72
C GLU A 250 -14.89 14.14 -14.70
N LYS A 251 -13.75 14.76 -14.47
CA LYS A 251 -12.55 14.57 -15.28
C LYS A 251 -11.56 13.72 -14.51
N LEU A 252 -10.93 12.77 -15.18
CA LEU A 252 -9.73 12.09 -14.72
C LEU A 252 -8.57 12.50 -15.61
N GLU A 253 -7.40 12.69 -15.02
CA GLU A 253 -6.19 13.06 -15.72
C GLU A 253 -4.94 12.43 -15.13
N LEU A 254 -3.98 12.21 -16.03
CA LEU A 254 -2.67 11.64 -15.73
C LEU A 254 -1.61 12.26 -16.65
N SER A 255 -0.42 12.53 -16.10
CA SER A 255 0.71 12.98 -16.91
C SER A 255 1.14 11.92 -17.91
N ARG A 256 1.48 12.34 -19.14
CA ARG A 256 2.06 11.45 -20.16
C ARG A 256 3.37 10.79 -19.73
N ARG A 257 4.02 11.31 -18.67
CA ARG A 257 5.26 10.76 -18.11
C ARG A 257 5.02 9.73 -17.01
N SER A 258 3.79 9.62 -16.50
CA SER A 258 3.48 8.75 -15.37
C SER A 258 3.24 7.31 -15.78
N LEU A 259 2.85 7.05 -17.03
CA LEU A 259 2.57 5.72 -17.54
C LEU A 259 3.16 5.58 -18.96
N PRO A 260 4.02 4.59 -19.22
CA PRO A 260 4.47 4.28 -20.58
C PRO A 260 3.32 3.89 -21.50
N MET A 261 3.49 4.12 -22.81
CA MET A 261 2.53 3.65 -23.81
C MET A 261 2.52 2.12 -23.86
N GLY A 262 1.35 1.51 -24.05
CA GLY A 262 1.20 0.05 -24.13
C GLY A 262 1.24 -0.71 -22.80
N SER A 263 1.31 0.01 -21.67
CA SER A 263 1.43 -0.63 -20.35
C SER A 263 0.23 -1.50 -19.98
N ARG A 264 0.53 -2.62 -19.31
CA ARG A 264 -0.44 -3.51 -18.66
C ARG A 264 -0.74 -3.01 -17.25
N VAL A 265 -1.97 -2.57 -17.03
CA VAL A 265 -2.37 -1.84 -15.82
C VAL A 265 -3.37 -2.64 -15.01
N LEU A 266 -3.07 -2.82 -13.72
CA LEU A 266 -4.06 -3.27 -12.73
C LEU A 266 -4.72 -2.05 -12.10
N ILE A 267 -6.04 -1.93 -12.22
CA ILE A 267 -6.79 -0.86 -11.57
C ILE A 267 -7.18 -1.30 -10.17
N VAL A 268 -6.96 -0.45 -9.17
CA VAL A 268 -7.45 -0.68 -7.82
C VAL A 268 -8.13 0.54 -7.24
N ASP A 269 -9.10 0.33 -6.34
CA ASP A 269 -9.80 1.40 -5.63
C ASP A 269 -10.20 0.98 -4.21
N ASP A 270 -10.50 1.94 -3.34
CA ASP A 270 -10.96 1.64 -1.98
C ASP A 270 -12.43 1.20 -1.94
N PHE A 271 -13.30 1.92 -2.65
CA PHE A 271 -14.74 1.66 -2.62
C PHE A 271 -15.38 1.85 -3.99
N MET A 272 -16.12 0.84 -4.45
CA MET A 272 -16.90 0.92 -5.69
C MET A 272 -18.40 0.89 -5.41
N LYS A 273 -19.14 1.82 -6.04
CA LYS A 273 -20.60 1.76 -6.13
C LYS A 273 -21.08 1.29 -7.50
N ALA A 274 -21.15 2.20 -8.48
CA ALA A 274 -21.58 1.87 -9.83
C ALA A 274 -20.44 1.38 -10.75
N GLY A 275 -19.18 1.68 -10.41
CA GLY A 275 -18.00 1.37 -11.26
C GLY A 275 -17.57 2.49 -12.21
N GLY A 276 -18.19 3.68 -12.12
CA GLY A 276 -17.88 4.81 -13.01
C GLY A 276 -16.41 5.24 -12.99
N THR A 277 -15.80 5.33 -11.79
CA THR A 277 -14.37 5.69 -11.64
C THR A 277 -13.44 4.67 -12.28
N ILE A 278 -13.69 3.37 -12.08
CA ILE A 278 -12.93 2.29 -12.70
C ILE A 278 -13.06 2.35 -14.23
N ARG A 279 -14.27 2.56 -14.76
CA ARG A 279 -14.50 2.75 -16.20
C ARG A 279 -13.77 3.98 -16.75
N GLY A 280 -13.73 5.07 -15.98
CA GLY A 280 -12.95 6.26 -16.30
C GLY A 280 -11.46 5.95 -16.38
N MET A 281 -10.90 5.30 -15.36
CA MET A 281 -9.50 4.86 -15.37
C MET A 281 -9.19 3.90 -16.52
N ALA A 282 -10.06 2.95 -16.82
CA ALA A 282 -9.91 2.03 -17.96
C ALA A 282 -9.90 2.79 -19.30
N SER A 283 -10.76 3.80 -19.44
CA SER A 283 -10.77 4.67 -20.63
C SER A 283 -9.45 5.46 -20.73
N LEU A 284 -8.92 5.94 -19.60
CA LEU A 284 -7.62 6.61 -19.57
C LEU A 284 -6.48 5.68 -19.96
N VAL A 285 -6.45 4.44 -19.46
CA VAL A 285 -5.45 3.43 -19.85
C VAL A 285 -5.49 3.19 -21.37
N LYS A 286 -6.69 3.17 -21.98
CA LYS A 286 -6.84 3.03 -23.43
C LYS A 286 -6.23 4.20 -24.21
N GLU A 287 -6.30 5.42 -23.68
CA GLU A 287 -5.63 6.59 -24.28
C GLU A 287 -4.09 6.45 -24.27
N PHE A 288 -3.53 5.69 -23.32
CA PHE A 288 -2.11 5.30 -23.30
C PHE A 288 -1.82 4.06 -24.16
N GLU A 289 -2.75 3.63 -25.01
CA GLU A 289 -2.69 2.37 -25.77
C GLU A 289 -2.45 1.14 -24.87
N GLY A 290 -2.72 1.26 -23.58
CA GLY A 290 -2.48 0.24 -22.57
C GLY A 290 -3.59 -0.80 -22.50
N GLN A 291 -3.32 -1.84 -21.74
CA GLN A 291 -4.26 -2.92 -21.45
C GLN A 291 -4.65 -2.90 -19.98
N VAL A 292 -5.95 -2.93 -19.68
CA VAL A 292 -6.41 -3.21 -18.32
C VAL A 292 -6.32 -4.71 -18.08
N VAL A 293 -5.48 -5.14 -17.14
CA VAL A 293 -5.30 -6.55 -16.76
C VAL A 293 -6.43 -7.04 -15.87
N GLY A 294 -6.95 -6.14 -15.04
CA GLY A 294 -8.06 -6.40 -14.13
C GLY A 294 -8.40 -5.17 -13.30
N ALA A 295 -9.45 -5.30 -12.50
CA ALA A 295 -9.87 -4.30 -11.53
C ALA A 295 -10.12 -4.98 -10.17
N ALA A 296 -9.63 -4.39 -9.09
CA ALA A 296 -9.87 -4.90 -7.74
C ALA A 296 -10.22 -3.78 -6.76
N VAL A 297 -11.21 -4.00 -5.90
CA VAL A 297 -11.64 -3.03 -4.89
C VAL A 297 -11.66 -3.65 -3.50
N VAL A 298 -11.34 -2.85 -2.49
CA VAL A 298 -11.44 -3.33 -1.11
C VAL A 298 -12.90 -3.58 -0.76
N ALA A 299 -13.76 -2.60 -1.03
CA ALA A 299 -15.17 -2.69 -0.75
C ALA A 299 -16.02 -2.35 -1.97
N GLU A 300 -17.16 -3.02 -2.08
CA GLU A 300 -18.20 -2.63 -3.01
C GLU A 300 -19.53 -2.37 -2.29
N GLY A 301 -20.33 -1.47 -2.85
CA GLY A 301 -21.63 -1.12 -2.33
C GLY A 301 -22.77 -1.65 -3.19
N ARG A 302 -23.95 -1.79 -2.58
CA ARG A 302 -25.19 -2.07 -3.32
C ARG A 302 -25.50 -1.01 -4.37
N VAL A 303 -25.78 -1.46 -5.60
CA VAL A 303 -26.22 -0.60 -6.70
C VAL A 303 -27.22 -1.34 -7.58
N ALA A 304 -28.20 -0.61 -8.13
CA ALA A 304 -29.19 -1.21 -9.01
C ALA A 304 -28.58 -1.66 -10.35
N HIS A 305 -27.66 -0.88 -10.91
CA HIS A 305 -27.04 -1.11 -12.22
C HIS A 305 -25.55 -0.81 -12.11
N ARG A 306 -24.72 -1.80 -12.42
CA ARG A 306 -23.26 -1.65 -12.52
C ARG A 306 -22.87 -1.29 -13.96
N VAL A 307 -21.77 -0.57 -14.11
CA VAL A 307 -21.21 -0.22 -15.43
C VAL A 307 -19.94 -1.01 -15.77
N ILE A 308 -19.53 -1.91 -14.88
CA ILE A 308 -18.45 -2.88 -15.08
C ILE A 308 -18.91 -4.25 -14.57
N ASP A 309 -18.48 -5.30 -15.26
CA ASP A 309 -18.84 -6.68 -14.94
C ASP A 309 -17.63 -7.43 -14.33
N ASP A 310 -16.44 -7.26 -14.91
CA ASP A 310 -15.22 -7.95 -14.47
C ASP A 310 -14.44 -7.15 -13.41
N TYR A 311 -14.56 -7.54 -12.15
CA TYR A 311 -13.78 -7.00 -11.04
C TYR A 311 -13.75 -7.95 -9.85
N THR A 312 -12.76 -7.75 -8.99
CA THR A 312 -12.63 -8.46 -7.71
C THR A 312 -12.97 -7.51 -6.55
N SER A 313 -13.81 -7.95 -5.62
CA SER A 313 -14.13 -7.24 -4.37
C SER A 313 -13.79 -8.11 -3.16
N LEU A 314 -13.15 -7.51 -2.15
CA LEU A 314 -12.82 -8.25 -0.92
C LEU A 314 -14.03 -8.34 0.01
N ILE A 315 -14.78 -7.24 0.14
CA ILE A 315 -16.02 -7.19 0.92
C ILE A 315 -17.17 -6.56 0.14
N HIS A 316 -18.37 -7.03 0.43
CA HIS A 316 -19.63 -6.45 -0.02
C HIS A 316 -20.27 -5.70 1.15
N VAL A 317 -20.71 -4.48 0.89
CA VAL A 317 -21.42 -3.65 1.86
C VAL A 317 -22.81 -3.31 1.34
N ASP A 318 -23.82 -3.80 2.05
CA ASP A 318 -25.19 -3.29 1.92
C ASP A 318 -25.43 -2.23 3.00
N THR A 319 -25.86 -1.05 2.58
CA THR A 319 -26.25 0.04 3.49
C THR A 319 -27.70 0.38 3.19
N ASN A 320 -28.60 0.04 4.11
CA ASN A 320 -29.99 0.43 3.94
C ASN A 320 -30.11 1.92 4.29
N LYS A 321 -30.61 2.72 3.34
CA LYS A 321 -30.65 4.19 3.48
C LYS A 321 -31.58 4.67 4.59
N ASP A 322 -32.55 3.84 4.96
CA ASP A 322 -33.67 4.25 5.80
C ASP A 322 -33.45 3.92 7.29
N ASP A 323 -32.66 2.88 7.61
CA ASP A 323 -32.52 2.38 8.99
C ASP A 323 -31.12 2.60 9.58
N GLY A 324 -30.14 3.06 8.79
CA GLY A 324 -28.74 3.19 9.25
C GLY A 324 -28.02 1.85 9.47
N ILE A 325 -28.68 0.75 9.11
CA ILE A 325 -28.13 -0.61 9.25
C ILE A 325 -27.11 -0.85 8.13
N ILE A 326 -25.94 -1.34 8.54
CA ILE A 326 -24.90 -1.85 7.68
C ILE A 326 -24.93 -3.37 7.71
N HIS A 327 -24.82 -3.99 6.54
CA HIS A 327 -24.55 -5.42 6.42
C HIS A 327 -23.29 -5.60 5.61
N VAL A 328 -22.25 -6.13 6.25
CA VAL A 328 -20.97 -6.40 5.62
C VAL A 328 -20.82 -7.90 5.42
N ALA A 329 -20.48 -8.31 4.20
CA ALA A 329 -20.24 -9.69 3.83
C ALA A 329 -18.93 -9.81 3.04
N ALA A 330 -18.47 -11.04 2.82
CA ALA A 330 -17.42 -11.30 1.85
C ALA A 330 -17.86 -10.85 0.44
N GLY A 331 -16.91 -10.28 -0.32
CA GLY A 331 -17.09 -9.99 -1.74
C GLY A 331 -16.87 -11.24 -2.59
N ASN A 332 -16.63 -11.06 -3.89
CA ASN A 332 -16.44 -12.15 -4.84
C ASN A 332 -14.98 -12.69 -4.89
N TYR A 333 -14.08 -12.22 -4.02
CA TYR A 333 -12.66 -12.62 -4.06
C TYR A 333 -12.43 -14.14 -4.02
N ALA A 334 -13.30 -14.89 -3.33
CA ALA A 334 -13.14 -16.34 -3.22
C ALA A 334 -13.24 -17.01 -4.59
N ASP A 335 -14.18 -16.58 -5.41
CA ASP A 335 -14.42 -17.12 -6.75
C ASP A 335 -13.38 -16.57 -7.74
N GLU A 336 -13.15 -15.26 -7.72
CA GLU A 336 -12.23 -14.60 -8.67
C GLU A 336 -10.76 -14.98 -8.49
N ILE A 337 -10.31 -15.17 -7.25
CA ILE A 337 -8.89 -15.45 -6.95
C ILE A 337 -8.62 -16.94 -6.92
N TYR A 338 -9.55 -17.74 -6.38
CA TYR A 338 -9.28 -19.14 -6.06
C TYR A 338 -9.88 -20.17 -7.03
N ALA A 339 -10.70 -19.76 -8.01
CA ALA A 339 -11.22 -20.69 -9.02
C ALA A 339 -10.11 -21.45 -9.76
N ASN A 340 -9.00 -20.77 -10.11
CA ASN A 340 -7.87 -21.34 -10.87
C ASN A 340 -6.53 -21.24 -10.11
N PHE A 341 -6.57 -21.15 -8.79
CA PHE A 341 -5.37 -20.89 -7.98
C PHE A 341 -4.39 -22.07 -7.99
N GLU A 342 -4.88 -23.30 -7.85
CA GLU A 342 -4.02 -24.49 -7.88
C GLU A 342 -3.32 -24.66 -9.25
N GLU A 343 -4.04 -24.44 -10.35
CA GLU A 343 -3.44 -24.43 -11.70
C GLU A 343 -2.35 -23.34 -11.83
N SER A 344 -2.57 -22.19 -11.21
CA SER A 344 -1.60 -21.10 -11.16
C SER A 344 -0.35 -21.46 -10.34
N LEU A 345 -0.43 -22.37 -9.37
CA LEU A 345 0.74 -22.86 -8.64
C LEU A 345 1.53 -23.89 -9.47
N GLU A 346 0.83 -24.79 -10.16
CA GLU A 346 1.42 -25.96 -10.83
C GLU A 346 2.03 -25.69 -12.21
N ASN A 347 1.60 -24.64 -12.92
CA ASN A 347 2.05 -24.39 -14.30
C ASN A 347 3.58 -24.10 -14.38
N LYS A 348 4.33 -25.16 -14.72
CA LYS A 348 5.64 -25.06 -15.38
C LYS A 348 5.41 -24.27 -16.67
N VAL A 349 6.14 -23.18 -16.85
CA VAL A 349 6.22 -22.38 -18.08
C VAL A 349 5.96 -23.26 -19.31
N LYS A 350 4.82 -23.01 -19.99
CA LYS A 350 4.56 -23.57 -21.32
C LYS A 350 5.55 -23.00 -22.32
#